data_AF-A0A957FBH4-F1
#
_entry.id   AF-A0A957FBH4-F1
#
_cell.length_a   1.000
_cell.length_b   1.000
_cell.length_c   1.000
_cell.angle_alpha   90.00
_cell.angle_beta   90.00
_cell.angle_gamma   90.00
#
_symmetry.space_group_name_H-M   'P 1'
#
loop_
_entity.id
_entity.type
_entity.pdbx_description
1 polymer ?
#
loop_
_entity_poly.entity_id
_entity_poly.type
_entity_poly.pdbx_seq_one_letter_code
_entity_poly.pdbx_strand_id
1 'polypeptide(L)'
;MAHNAAPARDAPPADAVIPAAAHRPLVHVGWLLAADFHKEERLASYQDACRQLQETAAQQFPQFQWRVDFLHRYRYAPRGALDPLPLLELGVQEKIAR
;
A
#
# COMPACT_ATOMS: atom_id res chain seq x y z
N MET A 1 -4.57 72.78 4.64
CA MET A 1 -3.31 72.03 4.73
C MET A 1 -3.27 71.32 6.08
N ALA A 2 -2.60 70.16 6.14
CA ALA A 2 -2.47 69.19 7.25
C ALA A 2 -3.69 68.24 7.41
N HIS A 3 -3.65 67.05 6.79
CA HIS A 3 -3.05 65.79 7.26
C HIS A 3 -3.77 65.20 8.47
N ASN A 4 -4.63 64.20 8.23
CA ASN A 4 -4.91 63.17 9.23
C ASN A 4 -5.21 61.84 8.52
N ALA A 5 -4.16 61.06 8.31
CA ALA A 5 -4.21 59.70 7.79
C ALA A 5 -4.16 58.74 8.98
N ALA A 6 -5.22 57.96 9.16
CA ALA A 6 -5.26 56.90 10.17
C ALA A 6 -4.43 55.68 9.73
N PRO A 7 -3.74 54.98 10.66
CA PRO A 7 -2.77 53.94 10.32
C PRO A 7 -3.41 52.60 9.94
N ALA A 8 -2.59 51.82 9.23
CA ALA A 8 -2.86 50.56 8.56
C ALA A 8 -3.57 49.51 9.44
N ARG A 9 -4.54 48.83 8.83
CA ARG A 9 -5.06 47.55 9.31
C ARG A 9 -3.93 46.53 9.29
N ASP A 10 -3.70 45.95 10.46
CA ASP A 10 -2.88 44.77 10.70
C ASP A 10 -3.29 43.66 9.69
N ALA A 11 -2.43 43.38 8.72
CA ALA A 11 -2.62 42.28 7.80
C ALA A 11 -2.24 40.99 8.54
N PRO A 12 -3.05 39.92 8.50
CA PRO A 12 -2.66 38.65 9.09
C PRO A 12 -1.38 38.15 8.40
N PRO A 13 -0.43 37.53 9.13
CA PRO A 13 0.77 36.99 8.52
C PRO A 13 0.35 35.97 7.45
N ALA A 14 0.67 36.29 6.21
CA ALA A 14 0.73 35.34 5.13
C ALA A 14 1.67 34.20 5.53
N ASP A 15 1.29 32.98 5.19
CA ASP A 15 2.19 31.83 5.14
C ASP A 15 2.45 31.07 6.45
N ALA A 16 1.37 30.79 7.21
CA ALA A 16 1.29 29.49 7.87
C ALA A 16 1.05 28.41 6.80
N VAL A 17 2.07 28.14 5.98
CA VAL A 17 2.08 26.99 5.07
C VAL A 17 2.11 25.75 5.97
N ILE A 18 0.94 25.20 6.25
CA ILE A 18 0.81 23.88 6.84
C ILE A 18 1.48 22.94 5.83
N PRO A 19 2.61 22.28 6.17
CA PRO A 19 3.23 21.36 5.23
C PRO A 19 2.22 20.26 4.93
N ALA A 20 1.79 20.18 3.67
CA ALA A 20 0.96 19.09 3.20
C ALA A 20 1.65 17.79 3.62
N ALA A 21 0.99 16.99 4.47
CA ALA A 21 1.55 15.76 4.99
C ALA A 21 2.07 14.93 3.80
N ALA A 22 3.38 14.61 3.82
CA ALA A 22 4.03 13.91 2.72
C ALA A 22 3.30 12.59 2.47
N HIS A 23 2.52 12.53 1.39
CA HIS A 23 1.72 11.37 1.05
C HIS A 23 2.66 10.21 0.72
N ARG A 24 2.71 9.20 1.59
CA ARG A 24 3.52 7.99 1.36
C ARG A 24 2.72 7.03 0.48
N PRO A 25 3.15 6.75 -0.77
CA PRO A 25 2.40 5.87 -1.65
C PRO A 25 2.32 4.44 -1.10
N LEU A 26 1.15 3.82 -1.26
CA LEU A 26 0.89 2.44 -0.83
C LEU A 26 1.34 1.44 -1.90
N VAL A 27 2.17 0.49 -1.48
CA VAL A 27 2.68 -0.64 -2.27
C VAL A 27 2.05 -1.93 -1.76
N HIS A 28 1.40 -2.66 -2.67
CA HIS A 28 0.81 -3.96 -2.40
C HIS A 28 1.72 -5.06 -2.93
N VAL A 29 1.96 -6.09 -2.12
CA VAL A 29 2.67 -7.30 -2.51
C VAL A 29 1.77 -8.49 -2.24
N GLY A 30 1.30 -9.14 -3.30
CA GLY A 30 0.51 -10.37 -3.21
C GLY A 30 1.41 -11.60 -3.14
N TRP A 31 1.21 -12.44 -2.13
CA TRP A 31 1.91 -13.73 -2.00
C TRP A 31 0.89 -14.87 -2.04
N LEU A 32 0.98 -15.73 -3.07
CA LEU A 32 0.14 -16.91 -3.22
C LEU A 32 0.92 -18.18 -2.87
N LEU A 33 0.42 -18.93 -1.90
CA LEU A 33 0.88 -20.28 -1.58
C LEU A 33 -0.08 -21.30 -2.19
N ALA A 34 0.35 -21.92 -3.30
CA ALA A 34 -0.41 -22.94 -4.02
C ALA A 34 0.08 -24.35 -3.66
N ALA A 35 -0.10 -24.75 -2.40
CA ALA A 35 0.33 -26.05 -1.92
C ALA A 35 -0.63 -26.61 -0.86
N ASP A 36 -0.82 -27.92 -0.93
CA ASP A 36 -1.63 -28.66 0.03
C ASP A 36 -0.80 -28.92 1.30
N PHE A 37 -0.93 -28.02 2.27
CA PHE A 37 -0.31 -28.18 3.58
C PHE A 37 -1.36 -28.68 4.56
N HIS A 38 -1.29 -29.96 4.90
CA HIS A 38 -2.07 -30.55 5.99
C HIS A 38 -1.52 -30.17 7.38
N LYS A 39 -0.33 -29.55 7.45
CA LYS A 39 0.34 -29.18 8.70
C LYS A 39 0.29 -27.66 8.90
N GLU A 40 -0.49 -27.22 9.88
CA GLU A 40 -0.66 -25.80 10.25
C GLU A 40 0.67 -25.09 10.53
N GLU A 41 1.64 -25.80 11.12
CA GLU A 41 2.98 -25.27 11.42
C GLU A 41 3.70 -24.69 10.19
N ARG A 42 3.53 -25.30 9.01
CA ARG A 42 4.17 -24.81 7.79
C ARG A 42 3.51 -23.54 7.29
N LEU A 43 2.19 -23.43 7.43
CA LEU A 43 1.45 -22.23 7.04
C LEU A 43 1.88 -21.03 7.88
N ALA A 44 2.07 -21.24 9.19
CA ALA A 44 2.58 -20.22 10.10
C ALA A 44 3.95 -19.69 9.66
N SER A 45 4.89 -20.56 9.25
CA SER A 45 6.20 -20.12 8.77
C SER A 45 6.13 -19.22 7.52
N TYR A 46 5.16 -19.42 6.62
CA TYR A 46 4.98 -18.54 5.46
C TYR A 46 4.38 -17.19 5.85
N GLN A 47 3.44 -17.18 6.80
CA GLN A 47 2.89 -15.94 7.35
C GLN A 47 3.97 -15.12 8.07
N ASP A 48 4.85 -15.80 8.81
CA ASP A 48 6.02 -15.19 9.45
C ASP A 48 6.98 -14.58 8.42
N ALA A 49 7.26 -15.30 7.33
CA ALA A 49 8.07 -14.77 6.24
C ALA A 49 7.43 -13.53 5.58
N CYS A 50 6.11 -13.51 5.40
CA CYS A 50 5.40 -12.35 4.86
C CYS A 50 5.50 -11.13 5.79
N ARG A 51 5.37 -11.34 7.10
CA ARG A 51 5.57 -10.29 8.10
C ARG A 51 7.00 -9.76 8.09
N GLN A 52 8.00 -10.65 8.07
CA GLN A 52 9.40 -10.25 8.02
C GLN A 52 9.72 -9.47 6.76
N LEU A 53 9.14 -9.86 5.62
CA LEU A 53 9.25 -9.11 4.36
C LEU A 53 8.67 -7.69 4.53
N GLN A 54 7.46 -7.57 5.09
CA GLN A 54 6.82 -6.27 5.31
C GLN A 54 7.67 -5.37 6.21
N GLU A 55 8.19 -5.89 7.31
CA GLU A 55 9.05 -5.16 8.25
C GLU A 55 10.36 -4.72 7.58
N THR A 56 11.02 -5.62 6.85
CA THR A 56 12.27 -5.33 6.15
C THR A 56 12.06 -4.26 5.08
N ALA A 57 10.96 -4.37 4.31
CA ALA A 57 10.64 -3.39 3.27
C ALA A 57 10.30 -2.01 3.86
N ALA A 58 9.57 -1.97 4.98
CA ALA A 58 9.28 -0.72 5.69
C ALA A 58 10.54 -0.06 6.26
N GLN A 59 11.51 -0.84 6.74
CA GLN A 59 12.79 -0.32 7.23
C GLN A 59 13.68 0.20 6.10
N GLN A 60 13.78 -0.54 4.99
CA GLN A 60 14.63 -0.16 3.86
C GLN A 60 14.05 0.97 3.01
N PHE A 61 12.72 1.06 2.92
CA PHE A 61 12.02 2.03 2.08
C PHE A 61 10.90 2.75 2.85
N PRO A 62 11.26 3.63 3.82
CA PRO A 62 10.30 4.30 4.70
C PRO A 62 9.40 5.32 4.00
N GLN A 63 9.72 5.69 2.75
CA GLN A 63 8.90 6.57 1.91
C GLN A 63 7.61 5.89 1.41
N PHE A 64 7.51 4.56 1.48
CA PHE A 64 6.32 3.81 1.08
C PHE A 64 5.53 3.30 2.28
N GLN A 65 4.24 3.08 2.08
CA GLN A 65 3.43 2.23 2.95
C GLN A 65 3.41 0.83 2.35
N TRP A 66 3.60 -0.20 3.18
CA TRP A 66 3.70 -1.58 2.71
C TRP A 66 2.51 -2.41 3.20
N ARG A 67 1.87 -3.11 2.27
CA ARG A 67 0.85 -4.11 2.56
C ARG A 67 1.23 -5.41 1.86
N VAL A 68 1.35 -6.48 2.64
CA VAL A 68 1.63 -7.83 2.13
C VAL A 68 0.39 -8.67 2.35
N ASP A 69 -0.29 -9.02 1.26
CA ASP A 69 -1.49 -9.86 1.30
C ASP A 69 -1.07 -11.32 1.04
N PHE A 70 -1.35 -12.20 1.99
CA PHE A 70 -1.02 -13.62 1.89
C PHE A 70 -2.27 -14.45 1.61
N LEU A 71 -2.24 -15.22 0.53
CA LEU A 71 -3.32 -16.11 0.10
C LEU A 71 -2.83 -17.56 0.09
N HIS A 72 -3.53 -18.44 0.78
CA HIS A 72 -3.27 -19.88 0.74
C HIS A 72 -4.39 -20.59 -0.03
N ARG A 73 -4.03 -21.40 -1.03
CA ARG A 73 -4.97 -22.25 -1.78
C ARG A 73 -4.57 -23.71 -1.64
N TYR A 74 -5.41 -24.46 -0.93
CA TYR A 74 -5.22 -25.87 -0.56
C TYR A 74 -5.35 -26.84 -1.75
N ARG A 75 -6.05 -26.45 -2.82
CA ARG A 75 -6.23 -27.27 -4.03
C ARG A 75 -6.02 -26.43 -5.28
N TYR A 76 -4.98 -26.75 -6.03
CA TYR A 76 -4.95 -26.47 -7.46
C TYR A 76 -5.69 -27.62 -8.13
N ALA A 77 -6.82 -27.36 -8.78
CA ALA A 77 -7.59 -28.41 -9.45
C ALA A 77 -6.68 -29.09 -10.51
N PRO A 78 -6.36 -30.39 -10.39
CA PRO A 78 -5.67 -31.09 -11.44
C PRO A 78 -6.69 -31.42 -12.53
N ARG A 79 -6.53 -30.78 -13.70
CA ARG A 79 -7.31 -30.89 -14.95
C ARG A 79 -8.40 -29.82 -15.13
N GLY A 80 -8.08 -28.81 -15.96
CA GLY A 80 -9.03 -27.82 -16.48
C GLY A 80 -8.75 -26.43 -15.91
N ALA A 81 -8.07 -25.61 -16.71
CA ALA A 81 -7.71 -24.24 -16.45
C ALA A 81 -8.86 -23.44 -15.79
N LEU A 82 -8.60 -22.76 -14.68
CA LEU A 82 -9.11 -21.40 -14.62
C LEU A 82 -8.48 -20.73 -15.85
N ASP A 83 -9.32 -20.25 -16.77
CA ASP A 83 -8.87 -19.46 -17.91
C ASP A 83 -7.81 -18.47 -17.37
N PRO A 84 -6.58 -18.41 -17.88
CA PRO A 84 -5.59 -17.47 -17.35
C PRO A 84 -6.07 -16.01 -17.45
N LEU A 85 -7.10 -15.75 -18.27
CA LEU A 85 -7.71 -14.45 -18.49
C LEU A 85 -8.19 -13.76 -17.21
N PRO A 86 -9.02 -14.34 -16.31
CA PRO A 86 -9.51 -13.62 -15.13
C PRO A 86 -8.42 -13.27 -14.11
N LEU A 87 -7.31 -14.03 -14.05
CA LEU A 87 -6.16 -13.67 -13.21
C LEU A 87 -5.35 -12.52 -13.81
N LEU A 88 -5.21 -12.48 -15.13
CA LEU A 88 -4.63 -11.33 -15.85
C LEU A 88 -5.55 -10.11 -15.83
N GLU A 89 -6.86 -10.29 -15.92
CA GLU A 89 -7.87 -9.25 -15.84
C GLU A 89 -7.90 -8.61 -14.45
N LEU A 90 -7.74 -9.39 -13.37
CA LEU A 90 -7.55 -8.84 -12.03
C LEU A 90 -6.31 -7.94 -11.96
N GLY A 91 -5.18 -8.39 -12.51
CA GLY A 91 -3.96 -7.57 -12.58
C GLY A 91 -4.09 -6.33 -13.48
N VAL A 92 -4.90 -6.40 -14.54
CA VAL A 92 -5.15 -5.27 -15.45
C VAL A 92 -6.15 -4.27 -14.85
N GLN A 93 -7.19 -4.73 -14.16
CA GLN A 93 -8.14 -3.88 -13.44
C GLN A 93 -7.45 -3.08 -12.34
N GLU A 94 -6.52 -3.70 -11.59
CA GLU A 94 -5.69 -3.00 -10.61
C GLU A 94 -4.78 -1.93 -11.24
N LYS A 95 -4.38 -2.12 -12.51
CA LYS A 95 -3.52 -1.19 -13.25
C LYS A 95 -4.28 -0.01 -13.87
N ILE A 96 -5.58 -0.17 -14.18
CA ILE A 96 -6.43 0.85 -14.81
C ILE A 96 -7.18 1.70 -13.77
N ALA A 97 -7.38 1.18 -12.56
CA ALA A 97 -8.11 1.88 -11.49
C ALA A 97 -7.25 2.87 -10.64
N ARG A 98 -5.98 3.11 -11.02
CA ARG A 98 -5.12 4.18 -10.48
C ARG A 98 -4.83 5.22 -11.55
#